data_AF-A0A3M7PK08-F1
#
_entry.id   AF-A0A3M7PK08-F1
#
_cell.length_a   1.000
_cell.length_b   1.000
_cell.length_c   1.000
_cell.angle_alpha   90.00
_cell.angle_beta   90.00
_cell.angle_gamma   90.00
#
_symmetry.space_group_name_H-M   'P 1'
#
loop_
_entity.id
_entity.type
_entity.pdbx_description
1 polymer ?
#
loop_
_entity_poly.entity_id
_entity_poly.type
_entity_poly.pdbx_seq_one_letter_code
_entity_poly.pdbx_strand_id
1 'polypeptide(L)'
;YLEANSWGTGSSQLFFSQLGKIGPWQATDFADRWFRQPNYPVLEISILNSSNQNFYLNVQQSRFINTNDSVFGSESIYPSPYNWTWYIPLNCIFFVNGSSIHQQKFYIGTQKYSELIDDGKTEYDFFHCDINFSGYFSLNYPHENWIAISEALNDQESVFIPVDRSNIIHNLFMNAFTSRLPYKELTQTLIYLIAEREYLPWKTVNFHLSQMISILEYKEPFFEVASYFDYFLRTIENEVDLWNPGGNHVEELYKETILKTACLLQDSFCLKNASFLWEKYRPYLTDTMVNNTFPSYVKKLVFNYHLQNTYFAEDWNLVYSEYSKIDDLSEREKLLEALTYTRLPWFLEIYLQRLEDDLINFFDKIKFLSKNCLGREYAWNYIRANYDNLLEEFGLDDPRLGQMVIDVSSTFETESLNYELLNFITSTPNGASLNARYRALEKVSINLLWLRKKSQEIMEAFGSPRKNIFI
;
A
#
# COMPACT_ATOMS: atom_id res chain seq x y z
N TYR A 1 23.59 6.39 25.66
CA TYR A 1 23.21 7.65 24.97
C TYR A 1 22.37 8.57 25.84
N LEU A 2 21.21 8.13 26.37
CA LEU A 2 20.30 9.00 27.14
C LEU A 2 20.94 9.56 28.42
N GLU A 3 21.58 8.72 29.22
CA GLU A 3 22.30 9.17 30.43
C GLU A 3 23.44 10.16 30.09
N ALA A 4 24.22 9.84 29.06
CA ALA A 4 25.32 10.66 28.57
C ALA A 4 24.87 12.01 27.97
N ASN A 5 23.59 12.16 27.62
CA ASN A 5 22.98 13.38 27.08
C ASN A 5 21.83 13.88 27.94
N SER A 6 21.88 13.62 29.25
CA SER A 6 20.85 14.12 30.17
C SER A 6 20.73 15.64 30.06
N TRP A 7 19.51 16.12 29.87
CA TRP A 7 19.18 17.55 29.73
C TRP A 7 19.84 18.27 28.53
N GLY A 8 20.47 17.52 27.62
CA GLY A 8 21.14 18.05 26.43
C GLY A 8 20.30 17.96 25.15
N THR A 9 20.84 18.50 24.06
CA THR A 9 20.26 18.35 22.72
C THR A 9 20.79 17.09 22.05
N GLY A 10 19.90 16.23 21.55
CA GLY A 10 20.29 15.05 20.82
C GLY A 10 20.83 15.37 19.42
N SER A 11 21.77 14.56 18.94
CA SER A 11 22.19 14.56 17.53
C SER A 11 22.32 13.13 17.01
N SER A 12 21.97 12.92 15.74
CA SER A 12 22.06 11.60 15.10
C SER A 12 23.48 11.06 15.15
N GLN A 13 24.47 11.90 14.86
CA GLN A 13 25.89 11.54 14.91
C GLN A 13 26.31 11.05 16.32
N LEU A 14 25.88 11.75 17.37
CA LEU A 14 26.21 11.35 18.74
C LEU A 14 25.50 10.06 19.12
N PHE A 15 24.24 9.87 18.71
CA PHE A 15 23.50 8.64 18.93
C PHE A 15 24.23 7.44 18.32
N PHE A 16 24.57 7.49 17.03
CA PHE A 16 25.24 6.38 16.37
C PHE A 16 26.67 6.16 16.87
N SER A 17 27.39 7.21 17.28
CA SER A 17 28.72 7.03 17.89
C SER A 17 28.67 6.21 19.19
N GLN A 18 27.58 6.33 19.96
CA GLN A 18 27.38 5.60 21.21
C GLN A 18 26.96 4.15 21.01
N LEU A 19 26.44 3.80 19.84
CA LEU A 19 26.13 2.41 19.48
C LEU A 19 27.38 1.59 19.10
N GLY A 20 28.49 2.24 18.78
CA GLY A 20 29.75 1.58 18.43
C GLY A 20 29.68 0.89 17.07
N LYS A 21 29.32 -0.40 17.04
CA LYS A 21 29.27 -1.22 15.82
C LYS A 21 27.90 -1.86 15.60
N ILE A 22 27.51 -2.00 14.33
CA ILE A 22 26.35 -2.76 13.87
C ILE A 22 26.87 -3.86 12.94
N GLY A 23 26.90 -5.11 13.42
CA GLY A 23 27.56 -6.20 12.73
C GLY A 23 29.05 -5.90 12.51
N PRO A 24 29.57 -6.00 11.27
CA PRO A 24 30.96 -5.69 10.97
C PRO A 24 31.25 -4.18 10.82
N TRP A 25 30.23 -3.33 10.74
CA TRP A 25 30.36 -1.92 10.38
C TRP A 25 30.35 -0.99 11.59
N GLN A 26 30.98 0.18 11.46
CA GLN A 26 30.81 1.27 12.42
C GLN A 26 29.38 1.80 12.33
N ALA A 27 28.73 2.00 13.47
CA ALA A 27 27.33 2.41 13.51
C ALA A 27 27.09 3.77 12.84
N THR A 28 28.08 4.67 12.86
CA THR A 28 28.01 5.96 12.16
C THR A 28 28.00 5.82 10.64
N ASP A 29 28.84 4.95 10.07
CA ASP A 29 28.90 4.71 8.63
C ASP A 29 27.65 3.93 8.15
N PHE A 30 27.21 2.94 8.94
CA PHE A 30 25.93 2.28 8.74
C PHE A 30 24.79 3.30 8.63
N ALA A 31 24.68 4.20 9.62
CA ALA A 31 23.64 5.21 9.64
C ALA A 31 23.74 6.19 8.47
N ASP A 32 24.94 6.66 8.14
CA ASP A 32 25.12 7.61 7.04
C ASP A 32 24.64 7.02 5.70
N ARG A 33 24.86 5.73 5.45
CA ARG A 33 24.35 5.04 4.25
C ARG A 33 22.83 4.90 4.22
N TRP A 34 22.14 4.89 5.36
CA TRP A 34 20.67 4.82 5.40
C TRP A 34 20.01 6.20 5.43
N PHE A 35 20.65 7.21 6.01
CA PHE A 35 20.04 8.51 6.26
C PHE A 35 20.57 9.67 5.41
N ARG A 36 21.70 9.51 4.70
CA ARG A 36 22.27 10.58 3.84
C ARG A 36 22.20 10.30 2.33
N GLN A 37 21.45 9.28 1.92
CA GLN A 37 21.06 9.09 0.52
C GLN A 37 19.56 8.80 0.45
N PRO A 38 18.87 9.21 -0.62
CA PRO A 38 17.43 8.98 -0.75
C PRO A 38 17.10 7.52 -1.11
N ASN A 39 15.83 7.14 -1.00
CA ASN A 39 15.31 5.81 -1.31
C ASN A 39 15.90 4.67 -0.46
N TYR A 40 15.63 3.43 -0.88
CA TYR A 40 16.01 2.19 -0.22
C TYR A 40 16.46 1.15 -1.26
N PRO A 41 17.15 0.06 -0.88
CA PRO A 41 17.66 -0.92 -1.83
C PRO A 41 16.62 -1.98 -2.23
N VAL A 42 16.77 -2.51 -3.43
CA VAL A 42 16.25 -3.81 -3.86
C VAL A 42 17.40 -4.81 -3.93
N LEU A 43 17.17 -6.01 -3.41
CA LEU A 43 18.11 -7.12 -3.41
C LEU A 43 17.67 -8.19 -4.40
N GLU A 44 18.48 -8.41 -5.42
CA GLU A 44 18.38 -9.56 -6.32
C GLU A 44 19.22 -10.69 -5.68
N ILE A 45 18.55 -11.73 -5.18
CA ILE A 45 19.20 -12.80 -4.42
C ILE A 45 19.08 -14.11 -5.19
N SER A 46 20.20 -14.78 -5.43
CA SER A 46 20.27 -16.09 -6.07
C SER A 46 21.26 -17.01 -5.38
N ILE A 47 21.11 -18.33 -5.59
CA ILE A 47 22.13 -19.31 -5.21
C ILE A 47 22.96 -19.63 -6.46
N LEU A 48 24.28 -19.55 -6.34
CA LEU A 48 25.22 -19.94 -7.39
C LEU A 48 25.88 -21.26 -7.02
N ASN A 49 25.98 -22.16 -8.00
CA ASN A 49 26.78 -23.37 -7.89
C ASN A 49 28.17 -23.13 -8.48
N SER A 50 29.21 -23.30 -7.67
CA SER A 50 30.60 -23.19 -8.13
C SER A 50 31.05 -24.48 -8.83
N SER A 51 32.08 -24.38 -9.67
CA SER A 51 32.75 -25.55 -10.28
C SER A 51 33.20 -26.64 -9.29
N ASN A 52 33.33 -26.28 -8.01
CA ASN A 52 33.77 -27.15 -6.93
C ASN A 52 32.57 -27.71 -6.12
N GLN A 53 31.35 -27.66 -6.67
CA GLN A 53 30.06 -28.06 -6.07
C GLN A 53 29.56 -27.19 -4.91
N ASN A 54 30.38 -26.34 -4.29
CA ASN A 54 29.94 -25.42 -3.24
C ASN A 54 28.80 -24.48 -3.69
N PHE A 55 27.83 -24.27 -2.79
CA PHE A 55 26.75 -23.31 -2.97
C PHE A 55 27.07 -21.96 -2.32
N TYR A 56 26.89 -20.88 -3.08
CA TYR A 56 27.10 -19.51 -2.62
C TYR A 56 25.80 -18.72 -2.71
N LEU A 57 25.52 -17.94 -1.66
CA LEU A 57 24.52 -16.89 -1.74
C LEU A 57 25.13 -15.76 -2.56
N ASN A 58 24.44 -15.34 -3.61
CA ASN A 58 24.81 -14.17 -4.40
C ASN A 58 23.73 -13.12 -4.21
N VAL A 59 24.13 -11.94 -3.74
CA VAL A 59 23.25 -10.79 -3.51
C VAL A 59 23.75 -9.61 -4.32
N GLN A 60 22.88 -9.07 -5.16
CA GLN A 60 23.11 -7.81 -5.84
C GLN A 60 22.13 -6.75 -5.31
N GLN A 61 22.67 -5.71 -4.68
CA GLN A 61 21.87 -4.57 -4.23
C GLN A 61 21.90 -3.44 -5.26
N SER A 62 20.77 -2.78 -5.43
CA SER A 62 20.65 -1.56 -6.24
C SER A 62 19.57 -0.65 -5.70
N ARG A 63 19.54 0.62 -6.13
CA ARG A 63 18.48 1.56 -5.73
C ARG A 63 17.11 1.06 -6.20
N PHE A 64 16.14 1.00 -5.30
CA PHE A 64 14.75 0.76 -5.68
C PHE A 64 14.21 1.97 -6.47
N ILE A 65 13.67 1.69 -7.64
CA ILE A 65 13.00 2.65 -8.52
C ILE A 65 11.77 1.98 -9.11
N ASN A 66 10.69 2.75 -9.25
CA ASN A 66 9.44 2.26 -9.81
C ASN A 66 9.55 1.99 -11.32
N THR A 67 10.26 2.88 -12.04
CA THR A 67 10.47 2.77 -13.48
C THR A 67 11.68 3.61 -13.92
N ASN A 68 12.49 3.06 -14.82
CA ASN A 68 13.61 3.77 -15.46
C ASN A 68 13.14 4.80 -16.50
N ASP A 69 11.89 4.68 -16.96
CA ASP A 69 11.34 5.56 -18.00
C ASP A 69 10.86 6.90 -17.44
N SER A 70 10.80 7.03 -16.11
CA SER A 70 10.49 8.30 -15.44
C SER A 70 11.74 9.17 -15.42
N VAL A 71 11.59 10.45 -15.74
CA VAL A 71 12.67 11.45 -15.62
C VAL A 71 13.22 11.51 -14.18
N PHE A 72 12.39 11.23 -13.18
CA PHE A 72 12.75 11.16 -11.76
C PHE A 72 13.58 9.93 -11.38
N GLY A 73 13.68 8.94 -12.27
CA GLY A 73 14.60 7.79 -12.13
C GLY A 73 16.08 8.17 -12.33
N SER A 74 16.36 9.34 -12.91
CA SER A 74 17.73 9.78 -13.21
C SER A 74 18.55 10.11 -11.95
N GLU A 75 19.81 9.69 -11.93
CA GLU A 75 20.78 10.05 -10.89
C GLU A 75 21.12 11.54 -10.85
N SER A 76 20.88 12.26 -11.96
CA SER A 76 21.14 13.71 -12.02
C SER A 76 20.24 14.53 -11.09
N ILE A 77 19.06 14.01 -10.75
CA ILE A 77 18.08 14.70 -9.89
C ILE A 77 18.31 14.35 -8.42
N TYR A 78 18.71 13.11 -8.14
CA TYR A 78 18.91 12.60 -6.78
C TYR A 78 20.29 11.94 -6.67
N PRO A 79 21.37 12.71 -6.45
CA PRO A 79 22.70 12.14 -6.35
C PRO A 79 22.88 11.34 -5.04
N SER A 80 23.61 10.23 -5.12
CA SER A 80 23.99 9.44 -3.94
C SER A 80 25.49 9.61 -3.62
N PRO A 81 25.86 10.02 -2.39
CA PRO A 81 27.26 10.05 -1.97
C PRO A 81 27.88 8.66 -1.75
N TYR A 82 27.06 7.60 -1.74
CA TYR A 82 27.47 6.22 -1.46
C TYR A 82 27.29 5.28 -2.65
N ASN A 83 27.07 5.83 -3.85
CA ASN A 83 26.86 5.06 -5.08
C ASN A 83 25.79 3.97 -4.90
N TRP A 84 24.66 4.33 -4.26
CA TRP A 84 23.53 3.44 -3.97
C TRP A 84 23.93 2.13 -3.30
N THR A 85 24.85 2.20 -2.34
CA THR A 85 25.30 1.05 -1.56
C THR A 85 24.93 1.24 -0.10
N TRP A 86 24.12 0.32 0.41
CA TRP A 86 23.71 0.24 1.81
C TRP A 86 24.43 -0.90 2.52
N TYR A 87 24.50 -0.79 3.84
CA TYR A 87 24.95 -1.86 4.72
C TYR A 87 23.73 -2.60 5.24
N ILE A 88 23.59 -3.87 4.86
CA ILE A 88 22.36 -4.63 5.02
C ILE A 88 22.65 -5.93 5.78
N PRO A 89 22.20 -6.06 7.04
CA PRO A 89 22.11 -7.34 7.72
C PRO A 89 20.96 -8.13 7.11
N LEU A 90 21.26 -9.28 6.51
CA LEU A 90 20.30 -10.12 5.81
C LEU A 90 20.25 -11.48 6.48
N ASN A 91 19.08 -11.90 6.96
CA ASN A 91 18.84 -13.24 7.45
C ASN A 91 18.13 -14.06 6.37
N CYS A 92 18.58 -15.29 6.13
CA CYS A 92 17.95 -16.21 5.19
C CYS A 92 17.73 -17.58 5.83
N ILE A 93 16.63 -18.21 5.44
CA ILE A 93 16.25 -19.57 5.79
C ILE A 93 16.21 -20.41 4.52
N PHE A 94 16.75 -21.62 4.59
CA PHE A 94 16.89 -22.54 3.47
C PHE A 94 16.13 -23.83 3.74
N PHE A 95 15.47 -24.36 2.71
CA PHE A 95 14.52 -25.47 2.83
C PHE A 95 14.94 -26.67 1.98
N VAL A 96 14.68 -27.86 2.51
CA VAL A 96 14.85 -29.15 1.83
C VAL A 96 13.70 -30.08 2.22
N ASN A 97 13.07 -30.70 1.22
CA ASN A 97 11.84 -31.47 1.34
C ASN A 97 10.77 -30.75 2.18
N GLY A 98 10.61 -29.44 1.96
CA GLY A 98 9.64 -28.61 2.70
C GLY A 98 9.98 -28.36 4.18
N SER A 99 11.13 -28.82 4.67
CA SER A 99 11.58 -28.55 6.05
C SER A 99 12.68 -27.51 6.08
N SER A 100 12.62 -26.57 7.04
CA SER A 100 13.74 -25.67 7.28
C SER A 100 14.90 -26.46 7.89
N ILE A 101 16.06 -26.38 7.24
CA ILE A 101 17.25 -27.12 7.68
C ILE A 101 18.41 -26.20 8.09
N HIS A 102 18.41 -24.95 7.61
CA HIS A 102 19.50 -24.01 7.82
C HIS A 102 19.01 -22.57 7.87
N GLN A 103 19.57 -21.78 8.79
CA GLN A 103 19.37 -20.34 8.87
C GLN A 103 20.72 -19.65 9.02
N GLN A 104 20.97 -18.62 8.22
CA GLN A 104 22.24 -17.90 8.20
C GLN A 104 22.03 -16.39 8.09
N LYS A 105 22.91 -15.63 8.74
CA LYS A 105 22.97 -14.17 8.65
C LYS A 105 24.16 -13.75 7.79
N PHE A 106 23.91 -12.83 6.87
CA PHE A 106 24.86 -12.27 5.92
C PHE A 106 24.97 -10.75 6.16
N TYR A 107 26.14 -10.18 5.88
CA TYR A 107 26.38 -8.74 6.05
C TYR A 107 26.77 -8.11 4.72
N ILE A 108 25.75 -7.71 3.96
CA ILE A 108 25.91 -7.19 2.59
C ILE A 108 26.45 -5.77 2.65
N GLY A 109 27.74 -5.61 2.31
CA GLY A 109 28.47 -4.33 2.38
C GLY A 109 28.82 -3.70 1.03
N THR A 110 28.54 -4.39 -0.06
CA THR A 110 28.95 -4.04 -1.43
C THR A 110 27.78 -4.20 -2.40
N GLN A 111 27.85 -3.57 -3.58
CA GLN A 111 26.81 -3.70 -4.61
C GLN A 111 26.61 -5.15 -5.08
N LYS A 112 27.71 -5.90 -5.17
CA LYS A 112 27.71 -7.35 -5.44
C LYS A 112 28.37 -8.04 -4.26
N TYR A 113 27.68 -8.99 -3.67
CA TYR A 113 28.12 -9.74 -2.51
C TYR A 113 27.96 -11.23 -2.77
N SER A 114 28.93 -12.02 -2.34
CA SER A 114 28.80 -13.47 -2.37
C SER A 114 29.47 -14.10 -1.16
N GLU A 115 28.80 -15.07 -0.54
CA GLU A 115 29.29 -15.81 0.61
C GLU A 115 28.88 -17.28 0.53
N LEU A 116 29.73 -18.17 1.02
CA LEU A 116 29.49 -19.62 1.06
C LEU A 116 28.30 -19.93 1.97
N ILE A 117 27.37 -20.76 1.47
CA ILE A 117 26.25 -21.31 2.25
C ILE A 117 26.61 -22.71 2.75
N ASP A 118 26.98 -23.61 1.84
CA ASP A 118 27.26 -25.03 2.13
C ASP A 118 28.25 -25.64 1.11
N ASP A 119 28.78 -26.82 1.44
CA ASP A 119 29.77 -27.58 0.68
C ASP A 119 29.20 -28.27 -0.59
N GLY A 120 27.94 -27.98 -0.94
CA GLY A 120 27.33 -28.49 -2.16
C GLY A 120 26.60 -29.82 -2.04
N LYS A 121 26.64 -30.46 -0.86
CA LYS A 121 25.99 -31.77 -0.65
C LYS A 121 24.49 -31.67 -0.47
N THR A 122 24.00 -30.50 -0.08
CA THR A 122 22.59 -30.25 0.20
C THR A 122 22.02 -29.36 -0.89
N GLU A 123 21.20 -29.93 -1.76
CA GLU A 123 20.45 -29.16 -2.75
C GLU A 123 19.21 -28.57 -2.08
N TYR A 124 19.14 -27.24 -1.98
CA TYR A 124 18.01 -26.54 -1.40
C TYR A 124 16.87 -26.41 -2.42
N ASP A 125 15.65 -26.73 -2.01
CA ASP A 125 14.45 -26.57 -2.87
C ASP A 125 14.20 -25.08 -3.15
N PHE A 126 14.28 -24.28 -2.10
CA PHE A 126 14.13 -22.82 -2.12
C PHE A 126 14.70 -22.20 -0.86
N PHE A 127 14.75 -20.87 -0.87
CA PHE A 127 15.13 -20.07 0.29
C PHE A 127 14.27 -18.82 0.38
N HIS A 128 14.17 -18.30 1.60
CA HIS A 128 13.51 -17.04 1.90
C HIS A 128 14.44 -16.18 2.76
N CYS A 129 14.56 -14.90 2.43
CA CYS A 129 15.34 -13.93 3.19
C CYS A 129 14.44 -12.85 3.79
N ASP A 130 14.99 -12.08 4.73
CA ASP A 130 14.28 -11.10 5.56
C ASP A 130 13.20 -11.71 6.47
N ILE A 131 13.65 -12.68 7.27
CA ILE A 131 12.82 -13.37 8.26
C ILE A 131 12.32 -12.35 9.29
N ASN A 132 11.03 -12.43 9.60
CA ASN A 132 10.22 -11.49 10.40
C ASN A 132 10.02 -10.11 9.76
N PHE A 133 10.26 -9.97 8.45
CA PHE A 133 10.09 -8.70 7.73
C PHE A 133 10.76 -7.52 8.44
N SER A 134 12.02 -7.73 8.83
CA SER A 134 12.76 -6.85 9.75
C SER A 134 13.58 -5.78 9.02
N GLY A 135 13.84 -6.01 7.73
CA GLY A 135 14.64 -5.15 6.87
C GLY A 135 13.86 -4.02 6.23
N TYR A 136 14.56 -2.93 5.91
CA TYR A 136 14.01 -1.83 5.10
C TYR A 136 14.53 -1.90 3.67
N PHE A 137 14.19 -2.98 2.96
CA PHE A 137 14.60 -3.24 1.59
C PHE A 137 13.57 -4.13 0.87
N SER A 138 13.57 -4.10 -0.46
CA SER A 138 12.80 -5.06 -1.27
C SER A 138 13.65 -6.26 -1.66
N LEU A 139 12.99 -7.39 -1.88
CA LEU A 139 13.59 -8.66 -2.26
C LEU A 139 13.06 -9.10 -3.62
N ASN A 140 13.94 -9.65 -4.44
CA ASN A 140 13.59 -10.39 -5.63
C ASN A 140 14.45 -11.65 -5.72
N TYR A 141 13.84 -12.70 -6.25
CA TYR A 141 14.45 -14.01 -6.46
C TYR A 141 14.34 -14.41 -7.93
N PRO A 142 15.17 -15.37 -8.39
CA PRO A 142 14.94 -16.08 -9.63
C PRO A 142 13.53 -16.68 -9.70
N HIS A 143 13.03 -16.82 -10.93
CA HIS A 143 11.68 -17.32 -11.20
C HIS A 143 11.42 -18.68 -10.54
N GLU A 144 12.40 -19.59 -10.57
CA GLU A 144 12.31 -20.93 -10.01
C GLU A 144 12.10 -20.90 -8.49
N ASN A 145 12.77 -19.99 -7.78
CA ASN A 145 12.61 -19.83 -6.33
C ASN A 145 11.24 -19.22 -6.00
N TRP A 146 10.72 -18.32 -6.82
CA TRP A 146 9.35 -17.80 -6.66
C TRP A 146 8.29 -18.89 -6.84
N ILE A 147 8.47 -19.79 -7.82
CA ILE A 147 7.58 -20.95 -7.99
C ILE A 147 7.59 -21.84 -6.75
N ALA A 148 8.78 -22.20 -6.26
CA ALA A 148 8.89 -23.06 -5.08
C ALA A 148 8.32 -22.40 -3.80
N ILE A 149 8.48 -21.08 -3.63
CA ILE A 149 7.80 -20.33 -2.56
C ILE A 149 6.27 -20.39 -2.73
N SER A 150 5.77 -20.23 -3.95
CA SER A 150 4.34 -20.32 -4.26
C SER A 150 3.77 -21.70 -3.91
N GLU A 151 4.49 -22.77 -4.23
CA GLU A 151 4.11 -24.14 -3.86
C GLU A 151 4.09 -24.32 -2.34
N ALA A 152 5.13 -23.86 -1.63
CA ALA A 152 5.23 -23.92 -0.18
C ALA A 152 4.16 -23.09 0.57
N LEU A 153 3.62 -22.03 -0.07
CA LEU A 153 2.50 -21.26 0.48
C LEU A 153 1.16 -21.99 0.37
N ASN A 154 0.98 -22.80 -0.68
CA ASN A 154 -0.25 -23.56 -0.91
C ASN A 154 -0.33 -24.85 -0.08
N ASP A 155 0.77 -25.27 0.54
CA ASP A 155 0.79 -26.39 1.46
C ASP A 155 0.03 -26.05 2.77
N GLN A 156 -0.72 -27.00 3.31
CA GLN A 156 -1.56 -26.80 4.49
C GLN A 156 -0.73 -26.56 5.76
N GLU A 157 0.50 -27.08 5.81
CA GLU A 157 1.46 -26.82 6.87
C GLU A 157 2.46 -25.74 6.43
N SER A 158 1.95 -24.57 6.01
CA SER A 158 2.79 -23.49 5.51
C SER A 158 3.95 -23.20 6.46
N VAL A 159 5.17 -23.35 5.93
CA VAL A 159 6.43 -23.20 6.68
C VAL A 159 6.71 -21.76 7.12
N PHE A 160 5.95 -20.80 6.59
CA PHE A 160 6.15 -19.37 6.82
C PHE A 160 5.22 -18.86 7.92
N ILE A 161 5.76 -18.08 8.85
CA ILE A 161 4.95 -17.33 9.81
C ILE A 161 4.16 -16.21 9.11
N PRO A 162 3.07 -15.69 9.70
CA PRO A 162 2.20 -14.70 9.02
C PRO A 162 2.93 -13.42 8.57
N VAL A 163 3.96 -13.01 9.31
CA VAL A 163 4.79 -11.85 8.98
C VAL A 163 5.63 -12.10 7.71
N ASP A 164 6.19 -13.29 7.55
CA ASP A 164 6.98 -13.67 6.37
C ASP A 164 6.08 -13.83 5.13
N ARG A 165 4.87 -14.40 5.30
CA ARG A 165 3.88 -14.44 4.22
C ARG A 165 3.49 -13.04 3.76
N SER A 166 3.37 -12.10 4.70
CA SER A 166 3.15 -10.67 4.38
C SER A 166 4.33 -10.07 3.62
N ASN A 167 5.57 -10.39 4.01
CA ASN A 167 6.78 -9.96 3.30
C ASN A 167 6.82 -10.49 1.86
N ILE A 168 6.50 -11.77 1.68
CA ILE A 168 6.42 -12.44 0.37
C ILE A 168 5.36 -11.75 -0.51
N ILE A 169 4.13 -11.57 -0.02
CA ILE A 169 3.07 -10.86 -0.76
C ILE A 169 3.53 -9.46 -1.12
N HIS A 170 4.12 -8.73 -0.17
CA HIS A 170 4.57 -7.37 -0.41
C HIS A 170 5.56 -7.30 -1.58
N ASN A 171 6.59 -8.14 -1.56
CA ASN A 171 7.60 -8.17 -2.61
C ASN A 171 7.05 -8.67 -3.95
N LEU A 172 6.12 -9.63 -3.97
CA LEU A 172 5.45 -10.06 -5.21
C LEU A 172 4.72 -8.89 -5.88
N PHE A 173 3.90 -8.14 -5.14
CA PHE A 173 3.21 -6.96 -5.68
C PHE A 173 4.19 -5.87 -6.14
N MET A 174 5.22 -5.57 -5.34
CA MET A 174 6.22 -4.57 -5.71
C MET A 174 7.00 -4.97 -6.97
N ASN A 175 7.38 -6.25 -7.09
CA ASN A 175 8.11 -6.76 -8.26
C ASN A 175 7.22 -6.81 -9.50
N ALA A 176 5.95 -7.17 -9.36
CA ALA A 176 4.96 -7.09 -10.44
C ALA A 176 4.76 -5.66 -10.93
N PHE A 177 4.56 -4.73 -9.99
CA PHE A 177 4.39 -3.31 -10.29
C PHE A 177 5.60 -2.72 -11.03
N THR A 178 6.81 -3.11 -10.64
CA THR A 178 8.08 -2.60 -11.19
C THR A 178 8.65 -3.42 -12.36
N SER A 179 7.87 -4.37 -12.90
CA SER A 179 8.28 -5.24 -14.03
C SER A 179 9.48 -6.16 -13.76
N ARG A 180 9.79 -6.44 -12.48
CA ARG A 180 10.79 -7.47 -12.09
C ARG A 180 10.21 -8.88 -12.08
N LEU A 181 8.90 -8.98 -11.90
CA LEU A 181 8.12 -10.20 -11.96
C LEU A 181 6.92 -9.95 -12.89
N PRO A 182 6.48 -10.92 -13.70
CA PRO A 182 5.22 -10.78 -14.41
C PRO A 182 4.01 -10.96 -13.48
N TYR A 183 2.86 -10.37 -13.84
CA TYR A 183 1.62 -10.48 -13.06
C TYR A 183 1.07 -11.90 -12.98
N LYS A 184 1.44 -12.76 -13.93
CA LYS A 184 1.00 -14.17 -13.95
C LYS A 184 1.53 -14.92 -12.72
N GLU A 185 2.78 -14.73 -12.36
CA GLU A 185 3.42 -15.34 -11.21
C GLU A 185 2.81 -14.80 -9.91
N LEU A 186 2.46 -13.51 -9.87
CA LEU A 186 1.69 -12.93 -8.78
C LEU A 186 0.35 -13.67 -8.63
N THR A 187 -0.46 -13.77 -9.68
CA THR A 187 -1.79 -14.41 -9.59
C THR A 187 -1.73 -15.91 -9.35
N GLN A 188 -0.67 -16.59 -9.78
CA GLN A 188 -0.44 -17.99 -9.42
C GLN A 188 -0.14 -18.14 -7.92
N THR A 189 0.68 -17.24 -7.38
CA THR A 189 1.03 -17.29 -5.97
C THR A 189 -0.16 -16.97 -5.08
N LEU A 190 -0.94 -15.94 -5.42
CA LEU A 190 -2.09 -15.49 -4.61
C LEU A 190 -3.23 -16.53 -4.48
N ILE A 191 -3.19 -17.65 -5.20
CA ILE A 191 -4.15 -18.76 -5.05
C ILE A 191 -4.23 -19.27 -3.60
N TYR A 192 -3.12 -19.24 -2.86
CA TYR A 192 -3.07 -19.71 -1.48
C TYR A 192 -3.99 -18.93 -0.53
N LEU A 193 -4.38 -17.70 -0.90
CA LEU A 193 -5.23 -16.84 -0.09
C LEU A 193 -6.59 -17.47 0.24
N ILE A 194 -7.06 -18.45 -0.54
CA ILE A 194 -8.30 -19.21 -0.25
C ILE A 194 -8.23 -19.82 1.15
N ALA A 195 -7.05 -20.33 1.55
CA ALA A 195 -6.81 -20.98 2.84
C ALA A 195 -6.24 -20.02 3.90
N GLU A 196 -5.88 -18.80 3.54
CA GLU A 196 -5.29 -17.84 4.46
C GLU A 196 -6.33 -17.26 5.44
N ARG A 197 -6.05 -17.39 6.73
CA ARG A 197 -6.92 -16.94 7.84
C ARG A 197 -6.27 -15.89 8.74
N GLU A 198 -5.02 -15.53 8.48
CA GLU A 198 -4.29 -14.55 9.28
C GLU A 198 -4.52 -13.12 8.78
N TYR A 199 -4.55 -12.18 9.74
CA TYR A 199 -4.81 -10.77 9.47
C TYR A 199 -3.70 -10.10 8.63
N LEU A 200 -2.42 -10.33 8.96
CA LEU A 200 -1.31 -9.59 8.35
C LEU A 200 -1.16 -9.83 6.84
N PRO A 201 -1.24 -11.08 6.33
CA PRO A 201 -1.22 -11.35 4.90
C PRO A 201 -2.35 -10.63 4.16
N TRP A 202 -3.58 -10.74 4.65
CA TRP A 202 -4.74 -10.08 4.05
C TRP A 202 -4.67 -8.55 4.13
N LYS A 203 -4.11 -8.00 5.20
CA LYS A 203 -3.84 -6.56 5.31
C LYS A 203 -2.88 -6.11 4.21
N THR A 204 -1.86 -6.91 3.93
CA THR A 204 -0.87 -6.62 2.88
C THR A 204 -1.49 -6.70 1.49
N VAL A 205 -2.34 -7.70 1.24
CA VAL A 205 -3.13 -7.81 -0.01
C VAL A 205 -4.04 -6.59 -0.16
N ASN A 206 -4.82 -6.24 0.87
CA ASN A 206 -5.72 -5.10 0.83
C ASN A 206 -4.99 -3.78 0.54
N PHE A 207 -3.80 -3.58 1.12
CA PHE A 207 -2.98 -2.40 0.85
C PHE A 207 -2.60 -2.28 -0.64
N HIS A 208 -2.06 -3.34 -1.23
CA HIS A 208 -1.64 -3.33 -2.63
C HIS A 208 -2.82 -3.28 -3.59
N LEU A 209 -3.90 -3.99 -3.31
CA LEU A 209 -5.13 -3.91 -4.09
C LEU A 209 -5.74 -2.51 -4.03
N SER A 210 -5.79 -1.86 -2.87
CA SER A 210 -6.30 -0.48 -2.75
C SER A 210 -5.53 0.48 -3.66
N GLN A 211 -4.21 0.36 -3.73
CA GLN A 211 -3.40 1.17 -4.65
C GLN A 211 -3.68 0.84 -6.11
N MET A 212 -3.72 -0.45 -6.45
CA MET A 212 -4.00 -0.90 -7.82
C MET A 212 -5.38 -0.42 -8.29
N ILE A 213 -6.42 -0.66 -7.50
CA ILE A 213 -7.80 -0.30 -7.81
C ILE A 213 -7.97 1.22 -7.91
N SER A 214 -7.26 2.02 -7.11
CA SER A 214 -7.32 3.48 -7.23
C SER A 214 -6.89 4.03 -8.60
N ILE A 215 -6.06 3.27 -9.34
CA ILE A 215 -5.63 3.61 -10.71
C ILE A 215 -6.54 2.95 -11.75
N LEU A 216 -7.02 1.74 -11.46
CA LEU A 216 -7.85 0.94 -12.38
C LEU A 216 -9.33 1.28 -12.33
N GLU A 217 -9.80 2.05 -11.35
CA GLU A 217 -11.22 2.40 -11.22
C GLU A 217 -11.75 2.98 -12.55
N TYR A 218 -12.86 2.40 -13.05
CA TYR A 218 -13.45 2.71 -14.36
C TYR A 218 -12.57 2.41 -15.60
N LYS A 219 -11.56 1.54 -15.47
CA LYS A 219 -10.78 0.98 -16.59
C LYS A 219 -11.13 -0.49 -16.82
N GLU A 220 -10.92 -0.95 -18.05
CA GLU A 220 -11.20 -2.34 -18.44
C GLU A 220 -10.54 -3.40 -17.52
N PRO A 221 -9.26 -3.29 -17.08
CA PRO A 221 -8.64 -4.31 -16.24
C PRO A 221 -9.24 -4.48 -14.86
N PHE A 222 -9.99 -3.49 -14.36
CA PHE A 222 -10.64 -3.56 -13.05
C PHE A 222 -11.54 -4.79 -12.91
N PHE A 223 -12.31 -5.11 -13.97
CA PHE A 223 -13.27 -6.21 -13.93
C PHE A 223 -12.59 -7.57 -13.76
N GLU A 224 -11.44 -7.77 -14.42
CA GLU A 224 -10.68 -9.02 -14.32
C GLU A 224 -10.08 -9.18 -12.92
N VAL A 225 -9.51 -8.11 -12.35
CA VAL A 225 -9.00 -8.12 -10.97
C VAL A 225 -10.12 -8.39 -9.96
N ALA A 226 -11.26 -7.70 -10.07
CA ALA A 226 -12.41 -7.92 -9.19
C ALA A 226 -12.96 -9.35 -9.30
N SER A 227 -13.11 -9.85 -10.52
CA SER A 227 -13.59 -11.22 -10.78
C SER A 227 -12.65 -12.29 -10.25
N TYR A 228 -11.34 -12.07 -10.32
CA TYR A 228 -10.35 -12.98 -9.75
C TYR A 228 -10.56 -13.14 -8.25
N PHE A 229 -10.69 -12.03 -7.53
CA PHE A 229 -10.83 -12.04 -6.07
C PHE A 229 -12.22 -12.47 -5.56
N ASP A 230 -13.28 -12.36 -6.37
CA ASP A 230 -14.65 -12.79 -6.00
C ASP A 230 -14.66 -14.24 -5.48
N TYR A 231 -14.02 -15.19 -6.17
CA TYR A 231 -13.99 -16.58 -5.75
C TYR A 231 -13.39 -16.78 -4.35
N PHE A 232 -12.27 -16.09 -4.06
CA PHE A 232 -11.59 -16.15 -2.76
C PHE A 232 -12.49 -15.62 -1.64
N LEU A 233 -13.06 -14.44 -1.86
CA LEU A 233 -13.89 -13.74 -0.89
C LEU A 233 -15.17 -14.52 -0.62
N ARG A 234 -15.80 -15.10 -1.64
CA ARG A 234 -16.97 -15.97 -1.52
C ARG A 234 -16.69 -17.21 -0.69
N THR A 235 -15.53 -17.82 -0.91
CA THR A 235 -15.13 -19.02 -0.17
C THR A 235 -14.95 -18.69 1.30
N ILE A 236 -14.25 -17.59 1.60
CA ILE A 236 -14.04 -17.12 2.98
C ILE A 236 -15.35 -16.75 3.66
N GLU A 237 -16.25 -16.04 2.97
CA GLU A 237 -17.57 -15.66 3.48
C GLU A 237 -18.45 -16.86 3.86
N ASN A 238 -18.30 -17.99 3.17
CA ASN A 238 -19.06 -19.20 3.46
C ASN A 238 -18.53 -19.95 4.70
N GLU A 239 -17.26 -19.78 5.04
CA GLU A 239 -16.61 -20.46 6.16
C GLU A 239 -16.55 -19.59 7.42
N VAL A 240 -16.44 -18.27 7.26
CA VAL A 240 -16.26 -17.31 8.34
C VAL A 240 -17.43 -16.33 8.34
N ASP A 241 -18.08 -16.21 9.50
CA ASP A 241 -19.09 -15.19 9.73
C ASP A 241 -18.43 -13.80 9.87
N LEU A 242 -18.28 -13.12 8.73
CA LEU A 242 -17.61 -11.82 8.64
C LEU A 242 -18.44 -10.67 9.22
N TRP A 243 -19.76 -10.83 9.35
CA TRP A 243 -20.69 -9.73 9.64
C TRP A 243 -21.15 -9.69 11.10
N ASN A 244 -21.01 -10.80 11.83
CA ASN A 244 -21.34 -10.83 13.25
C ASN A 244 -20.14 -10.45 14.14
N PRO A 245 -20.37 -9.56 15.14
CA PRO A 245 -19.35 -9.23 16.12
C PRO A 245 -18.98 -10.48 16.93
N GLY A 246 -17.70 -10.61 17.25
CA GLY A 246 -17.19 -11.75 18.01
C GLY A 246 -15.80 -12.15 17.55
N GLY A 247 -15.08 -12.79 18.47
CA GLY A 247 -13.67 -13.11 18.33
C GLY A 247 -12.77 -12.20 19.15
N ASN A 248 -11.46 -12.40 19.02
CA ASN A 248 -10.46 -11.49 19.57
C ASN A 248 -10.20 -10.29 18.63
N HIS A 249 -9.45 -9.29 19.08
CA HIS A 249 -9.17 -8.08 18.31
C HIS A 249 -8.53 -8.36 16.93
N VAL A 250 -7.66 -9.37 16.83
CA VAL A 250 -6.99 -9.74 15.57
C VAL A 250 -7.99 -10.37 14.59
N GLU A 251 -8.92 -11.18 15.09
CA GLU A 251 -10.01 -11.76 14.28
C GLU A 251 -10.95 -10.67 13.75
N GLU A 252 -11.28 -9.65 14.54
CA GLU A 252 -12.07 -8.50 14.07
C GLU A 252 -11.34 -7.70 12.99
N LEU A 253 -10.03 -7.49 13.14
CA LEU A 253 -9.19 -6.85 12.12
C LEU A 253 -9.13 -7.66 10.83
N TYR A 254 -9.06 -8.99 10.93
CA TYR A 254 -9.15 -9.88 9.78
C TYR A 254 -10.49 -9.71 9.07
N LYS A 255 -11.62 -9.84 9.78
CA LYS A 255 -12.98 -9.68 9.22
C LYS A 255 -13.14 -8.33 8.54
N GLU A 256 -12.76 -7.25 9.22
CA GLU A 256 -12.80 -5.89 8.67
C GLU A 256 -11.99 -5.79 7.37
N THR A 257 -10.83 -6.41 7.30
CA THR A 257 -9.96 -6.37 6.11
C THR A 257 -10.54 -7.14 4.93
N ILE A 258 -11.13 -8.32 5.18
CA ILE A 258 -11.82 -9.08 4.14
C ILE A 258 -13.01 -8.28 3.58
N LEU A 259 -13.86 -7.74 4.46
CA LEU A 259 -15.00 -6.94 4.06
C LEU A 259 -14.59 -5.67 3.30
N LYS A 260 -13.55 -4.95 3.76
CA LYS A 260 -13.01 -3.80 3.04
C LYS A 260 -12.55 -4.17 1.64
N THR A 261 -11.88 -5.32 1.50
CA THR A 261 -11.40 -5.82 0.20
C THR A 261 -12.58 -6.17 -0.71
N ALA A 262 -13.58 -6.88 -0.19
CA ALA A 262 -14.76 -7.28 -0.97
C ALA A 262 -15.54 -6.06 -1.48
N CYS A 263 -15.85 -5.11 -0.60
CA CYS A 263 -16.59 -3.92 -1.01
C CYS A 263 -15.76 -3.02 -1.95
N LEU A 264 -14.44 -2.91 -1.76
CA LEU A 264 -13.54 -2.17 -2.67
C LEU A 264 -13.64 -2.73 -4.10
N LEU A 265 -13.66 -4.05 -4.22
CA LEU A 265 -13.78 -4.78 -5.49
C LEU A 265 -15.22 -4.85 -6.01
N GLN A 266 -16.14 -4.09 -5.41
CA GLN A 266 -17.55 -4.00 -5.80
C GLN A 266 -18.30 -5.35 -5.71
N ASP A 267 -17.92 -6.19 -4.75
CA ASP A 267 -18.61 -7.46 -4.49
C ASP A 267 -20.09 -7.23 -4.15
N SER A 268 -20.98 -7.88 -4.89
CA SER A 268 -22.42 -7.61 -4.80
C SER A 268 -23.04 -7.97 -3.45
N PHE A 269 -22.46 -8.92 -2.70
CA PHE A 269 -22.96 -9.32 -1.39
C PHE A 269 -22.44 -8.39 -0.31
N CYS A 270 -21.17 -7.97 -0.39
CA CYS A 270 -20.63 -6.95 0.48
C CYS A 270 -21.46 -5.66 0.42
N LEU A 271 -21.76 -5.20 -0.80
CA LEU A 271 -22.56 -4.00 -1.02
C LEU A 271 -24.01 -4.17 -0.51
N LYS A 272 -24.65 -5.31 -0.77
CA LYS A 272 -26.02 -5.60 -0.28
C LYS A 272 -26.08 -5.66 1.24
N ASN A 273 -25.12 -6.33 1.88
CA ASN A 273 -25.08 -6.44 3.34
C ASN A 273 -24.75 -5.12 4.01
N ALA A 274 -23.87 -4.29 3.42
CA ALA A 274 -23.64 -2.94 3.89
C ALA A 274 -24.95 -2.14 3.92
N SER A 275 -25.73 -2.13 2.84
CA SER A 275 -27.04 -1.46 2.81
C SER A 275 -28.08 -2.10 3.73
N PHE A 276 -28.08 -3.42 3.89
CA PHE A 276 -28.95 -4.09 4.86
C PHE A 276 -28.66 -3.66 6.31
N LEU A 277 -27.38 -3.60 6.68
CA LEU A 277 -26.98 -3.12 8.00
C LEU A 277 -27.28 -1.64 8.18
N TRP A 278 -27.14 -0.82 7.14
CA TRP A 278 -27.58 0.57 7.18
C TRP A 278 -29.06 0.67 7.56
N GLU A 279 -29.94 -0.01 6.83
CA GLU A 279 -31.39 0.03 7.10
C GLU A 279 -31.74 -0.49 8.50
N LYS A 280 -31.00 -1.49 8.99
CA LYS A 280 -31.15 -2.02 10.35
C LYS A 280 -30.81 -0.99 11.43
N TYR A 281 -29.75 -0.20 11.23
CA TYR A 281 -29.17 0.64 12.28
C TYR A 281 -29.44 2.14 12.13
N ARG A 282 -29.82 2.63 10.94
CA ARG A 282 -30.13 4.04 10.71
C ARG A 282 -31.18 4.63 11.66
N PRO A 283 -32.22 3.90 12.12
CA PRO A 283 -33.19 4.47 13.06
C PRO A 283 -32.58 4.83 14.41
N TYR A 284 -31.46 4.22 14.78
CA TYR A 284 -30.76 4.47 16.05
C TYR A 284 -29.71 5.57 15.95
N LEU A 285 -29.41 6.08 14.74
CA LEU A 285 -28.50 7.22 14.58
C LEU A 285 -29.09 8.49 15.20
N THR A 286 -30.40 8.64 15.17
CA THR A 286 -31.11 9.80 15.73
C THR A 286 -31.65 9.56 17.14
N ASP A 287 -31.60 8.32 17.65
CA ASP A 287 -32.14 7.92 18.94
C ASP A 287 -31.03 7.51 19.91
N THR A 288 -30.60 8.48 20.74
CA THR A 288 -29.56 8.29 21.76
C THR A 288 -29.98 7.36 22.91
N MET A 289 -31.25 6.92 22.97
CA MET A 289 -31.77 6.08 24.05
C MET A 289 -31.64 4.57 23.78
N VAL A 290 -31.20 4.18 22.58
CA VAL A 290 -31.10 2.76 22.18
C VAL A 290 -29.64 2.29 22.11
N ASN A 291 -29.29 1.32 22.96
CA ASN A 291 -27.96 0.68 23.05
C ASN A 291 -27.57 -0.19 21.83
N ASN A 292 -28.18 0.01 20.66
CA ASN A 292 -27.98 -0.84 19.48
C ASN A 292 -27.09 -0.13 18.46
N THR A 293 -25.84 0.12 18.85
CA THR A 293 -24.85 0.79 18.02
C THR A 293 -24.24 -0.17 17.00
N PHE A 294 -23.97 0.32 15.79
CA PHE A 294 -23.17 -0.42 14.79
C PHE A 294 -21.96 -1.10 15.43
N PRO A 295 -21.64 -2.37 15.08
CA PRO A 295 -20.37 -2.96 15.47
C PRO A 295 -19.23 -2.08 14.93
N SER A 296 -18.30 -1.69 15.81
CA SER A 296 -17.30 -0.66 15.50
C SER A 296 -16.45 -1.01 14.28
N TYR A 297 -16.14 -2.29 14.06
CA TYR A 297 -15.31 -2.77 12.95
C TYR A 297 -16.01 -2.66 11.57
N VAL A 298 -17.35 -2.68 11.49
CA VAL A 298 -18.08 -2.52 10.22
C VAL A 298 -18.67 -1.12 10.03
N LYS A 299 -18.74 -0.30 11.07
CA LYS A 299 -19.40 1.02 11.02
C LYS A 299 -18.92 1.84 9.83
N LYS A 300 -17.60 2.10 9.75
CA LYS A 300 -17.02 2.89 8.65
C LYS A 300 -17.35 2.31 7.27
N LEU A 301 -17.24 0.99 7.13
CA LEU A 301 -17.54 0.29 5.88
C LEU A 301 -19.01 0.46 5.46
N VAL A 302 -19.95 0.31 6.40
CA VAL A 302 -21.37 0.47 6.13
C VAL A 302 -21.69 1.89 5.68
N PHE A 303 -21.21 2.91 6.39
CA PHE A 303 -21.43 4.31 6.00
C PHE A 303 -20.89 4.59 4.58
N ASN A 304 -19.65 4.17 4.32
CA ASN A 304 -18.99 4.38 3.03
C ASN A 304 -19.76 3.71 1.88
N TYR A 305 -19.96 2.40 1.95
CA TYR A 305 -20.53 1.65 0.82
C TYR A 305 -22.06 1.73 0.73
N HIS A 306 -22.78 2.07 1.80
CA HIS A 306 -24.19 2.43 1.68
C HIS A 306 -24.35 3.76 0.92
N LEU A 307 -23.61 4.81 1.31
CA LEU A 307 -23.68 6.11 0.63
C LEU A 307 -23.23 6.03 -0.84
N GLN A 308 -22.31 5.11 -1.15
CA GLN A 308 -21.92 4.83 -2.54
C GLN A 308 -23.07 4.28 -3.40
N ASN A 309 -23.95 3.47 -2.81
CA ASN A 309 -24.96 2.69 -3.54
C ASN A 309 -26.39 3.24 -3.42
N THR A 310 -26.65 4.15 -2.49
CA THR A 310 -27.95 4.80 -2.33
C THR A 310 -28.12 5.98 -3.30
N TYR A 311 -29.37 6.21 -3.71
CA TYR A 311 -29.78 7.41 -4.45
C TYR A 311 -30.66 8.34 -3.60
N PHE A 312 -30.92 7.97 -2.34
CA PHE A 312 -31.80 8.72 -1.44
C PHE A 312 -31.05 9.89 -0.82
N ALA A 313 -31.58 11.10 -1.01
CA ALA A 313 -31.00 12.31 -0.46
C ALA A 313 -31.04 12.33 1.07
N GLU A 314 -32.04 11.65 1.64
CA GLU A 314 -32.28 11.50 3.06
C GLU A 314 -31.10 10.80 3.77
N ASP A 315 -30.53 9.77 3.14
CA ASP A 315 -29.40 9.03 3.73
C ASP A 315 -28.16 9.92 3.84
N TRP A 316 -27.82 10.66 2.78
CA TRP A 316 -26.68 11.58 2.78
C TRP A 316 -26.88 12.73 3.78
N ASN A 317 -28.07 13.34 3.78
CA ASN A 317 -28.41 14.42 4.71
C ASN A 317 -28.40 13.94 6.17
N LEU A 318 -28.79 12.69 6.45
CA LEU A 318 -28.70 12.09 7.78
C LEU A 318 -27.24 12.03 8.25
N VAL A 319 -26.35 11.47 7.43
CA VAL A 319 -24.90 11.41 7.75
C VAL A 319 -24.31 12.80 7.98
N TYR A 320 -24.68 13.76 7.15
CA TYR A 320 -24.23 15.16 7.29
C TYR A 320 -24.73 15.78 8.60
N SER A 321 -25.98 15.50 8.99
CA SER A 321 -26.54 16.00 10.25
C SER A 321 -25.83 15.41 11.47
N GLU A 322 -25.43 14.14 11.41
CA GLU A 322 -24.66 13.48 12.47
C GLU A 322 -23.22 13.99 12.53
N TYR A 323 -22.57 14.21 11.38
CA TYR A 323 -21.26 14.88 11.30
C TYR A 323 -21.26 16.25 11.98
N SER A 324 -22.36 17.00 11.89
CA SER A 324 -22.48 18.35 12.46
C SER A 324 -22.72 18.36 13.97
N LYS A 325 -23.17 17.25 14.57
CA LYS A 325 -23.50 17.15 15.99
C LYS A 325 -22.43 16.44 16.81
N ILE A 326 -21.61 15.60 16.18
CA ILE A 326 -20.69 14.71 16.89
C ILE A 326 -19.44 15.46 17.38
N ASP A 327 -19.14 15.32 18.67
CA ASP A 327 -17.96 15.95 19.30
C ASP A 327 -16.68 15.12 19.13
N ASP A 328 -16.81 13.80 18.98
CA ASP A 328 -15.65 12.90 18.81
C ASP A 328 -15.00 13.12 17.43
N LEU A 329 -13.77 13.65 17.44
CA LEU A 329 -13.04 13.98 16.22
C LEU A 329 -12.78 12.75 15.33
N SER A 330 -12.55 11.57 15.91
CA SER A 330 -12.28 10.36 15.13
C SER A 330 -13.53 9.86 14.42
N GLU A 331 -14.68 9.89 15.09
CA GLU A 331 -15.96 9.56 14.47
C GLU A 331 -16.38 10.63 13.45
N ARG A 332 -16.13 11.91 13.74
CA ARG A 332 -16.37 13.02 12.82
C ARG A 332 -15.59 12.85 11.51
N GLU A 333 -14.31 12.47 11.57
CA GLU A 333 -13.48 12.19 10.39
C GLU A 333 -14.05 11.03 9.56
N LYS A 334 -14.54 9.95 10.20
CA LYS A 334 -15.15 8.81 9.48
C LYS A 334 -16.41 9.22 8.72
N LEU A 335 -17.26 10.05 9.33
CA LEU A 335 -18.47 10.56 8.67
C LEU A 335 -18.10 11.52 7.53
N LEU A 336 -17.08 12.36 7.72
CA LEU A 336 -16.56 13.26 6.69
C LEU A 336 -16.11 12.47 5.45
N GLU A 337 -15.34 11.40 5.64
CA GLU A 337 -14.94 10.49 4.55
C GLU A 337 -16.16 9.80 3.92
N ALA A 338 -17.12 9.32 4.71
CA ALA A 338 -18.30 8.64 4.18
C ALA A 338 -19.13 9.53 3.25
N LEU A 339 -19.27 10.82 3.54
CA LEU A 339 -20.01 11.76 2.70
C LEU A 339 -19.43 11.87 1.28
N THR A 340 -18.15 11.60 1.09
CA THR A 340 -17.50 11.60 -0.23
C THR A 340 -17.66 10.29 -0.99
N TYR A 341 -18.18 9.22 -0.40
CA TYR A 341 -18.37 7.94 -1.11
C TYR A 341 -19.56 7.96 -2.09
N THR A 342 -20.42 8.96 -2.02
CA THR A 342 -21.56 9.07 -2.95
C THR A 342 -21.13 9.13 -4.42
N ARG A 343 -21.91 8.49 -5.28
CA ARG A 343 -21.75 8.54 -6.75
C ARG A 343 -22.55 9.67 -7.40
N LEU A 344 -23.26 10.46 -6.60
CA LEU A 344 -24.14 11.52 -7.08
C LEU A 344 -23.35 12.84 -7.19
N PRO A 345 -23.13 13.38 -8.40
CA PRO A 345 -22.24 14.53 -8.60
C PRO A 345 -22.65 15.77 -7.80
N TRP A 346 -23.95 16.05 -7.68
CA TRP A 346 -24.45 17.21 -6.94
C TRP A 346 -24.14 17.14 -5.44
N PHE A 347 -24.07 15.95 -4.84
CA PHE A 347 -23.68 15.83 -3.42
C PHE A 347 -22.19 16.05 -3.21
N LEU A 348 -21.35 15.72 -4.18
CA LEU A 348 -19.91 16.02 -4.14
C LEU A 348 -19.66 17.52 -4.27
N GLU A 349 -20.44 18.22 -5.09
CA GLU A 349 -20.41 19.69 -5.18
C GLU A 349 -20.92 20.36 -3.89
N ILE A 350 -22.05 19.88 -3.35
CA ILE A 350 -22.57 20.35 -2.07
C ILE A 350 -21.57 20.09 -0.92
N TYR A 351 -20.90 18.94 -0.93
CA TYR A 351 -19.85 18.60 0.04
C TYR A 351 -18.72 19.62 0.00
N LEU A 352 -18.27 19.99 -1.21
CA LEU A 352 -17.22 21.00 -1.40
C LEU A 352 -17.68 22.38 -0.90
N GLN A 353 -18.89 22.82 -1.23
CA GLN A 353 -19.43 24.14 -0.87
C GLN A 353 -19.78 24.29 0.62
N ARG A 354 -20.52 23.33 1.20
CA ARG A 354 -21.05 23.43 2.57
C ARG A 354 -19.99 23.37 3.65
N LEU A 355 -18.78 23.05 3.26
CA LEU A 355 -17.69 22.82 4.17
C LEU A 355 -16.58 23.87 4.04
N GLU A 356 -16.77 24.93 3.26
CA GLU A 356 -15.83 26.06 3.21
C GLU A 356 -15.74 26.82 4.56
N ASP A 357 -16.75 26.71 5.42
CA ASP A 357 -16.85 27.48 6.68
C ASP A 357 -15.94 26.97 7.82
N ASP A 358 -15.30 25.80 7.68
CA ASP A 358 -14.44 25.20 8.72
C ASP A 358 -13.05 24.88 8.14
N LEU A 359 -12.18 25.90 8.18
CA LEU A 359 -10.80 25.90 7.66
C LEU A 359 -9.90 24.84 8.29
N ILE A 360 -10.19 24.42 9.53
CA ILE A 360 -9.43 23.37 10.22
C ILE A 360 -9.48 22.06 9.43
N ASN A 361 -10.60 21.80 8.76
CA ASN A 361 -10.87 20.55 8.04
C ASN A 361 -10.69 20.67 6.51
N PHE A 362 -10.22 21.80 5.97
CA PHE A 362 -10.11 22.02 4.52
C PHE A 362 -9.27 20.94 3.80
N PHE A 363 -8.07 20.67 4.31
CA PHE A 363 -7.15 19.68 3.69
C PHE A 363 -7.73 18.26 3.73
N ASP A 364 -8.38 17.87 4.84
CA ASP A 364 -9.03 16.57 4.94
C ASP A 364 -10.23 16.45 3.98
N LYS A 365 -10.98 17.53 3.80
CA LYS A 365 -12.10 17.56 2.83
C LYS A 365 -11.60 17.30 1.41
N ILE A 366 -10.56 18.02 0.99
CA ILE A 366 -9.95 17.85 -0.33
C ILE A 366 -9.39 16.44 -0.49
N LYS A 367 -8.69 15.92 0.53
CA LYS A 367 -8.13 14.57 0.55
C LYS A 367 -9.21 13.49 0.45
N PHE A 368 -10.34 13.61 1.16
CA PHE A 368 -11.42 12.64 1.06
C PHE A 368 -12.19 12.75 -0.24
N LEU A 369 -12.35 13.98 -0.76
CA LEU A 369 -12.99 14.22 -2.04
C LEU A 369 -12.14 13.67 -3.19
N SER A 370 -10.81 13.77 -3.10
CA SER A 370 -9.90 13.27 -4.13
C SER A 370 -9.79 11.74 -4.21
N LYS A 371 -10.13 11.04 -3.13
CA LYS A 371 -10.23 9.58 -3.14
C LYS A 371 -11.43 9.06 -3.91
N ASN A 372 -12.48 9.89 -4.10
CA ASN A 372 -13.63 9.52 -4.93
C ASN A 372 -13.28 9.77 -6.40
N CYS A 373 -13.51 8.79 -7.28
CA CYS A 373 -13.17 8.91 -8.70
C CYS A 373 -13.87 10.06 -9.44
N LEU A 374 -15.09 10.42 -9.05
CA LEU A 374 -15.80 11.60 -9.56
C LEU A 374 -15.36 12.85 -8.80
N GLY A 375 -15.22 12.74 -7.47
CA GLY A 375 -14.82 13.81 -6.57
C GLY A 375 -13.46 14.44 -6.88
N ARG A 376 -12.50 13.63 -7.35
CA ARG A 376 -11.14 14.11 -7.69
C ARG A 376 -11.12 15.21 -8.73
N GLU A 377 -12.04 15.19 -9.69
CA GLU A 377 -12.14 16.25 -10.70
C GLU A 377 -12.64 17.56 -10.08
N TYR A 378 -13.65 17.48 -9.22
CA TYR A 378 -14.14 18.64 -8.45
C TYR A 378 -13.05 19.23 -7.55
N ALA A 379 -12.34 18.39 -6.81
CA ALA A 379 -11.23 18.79 -5.96
C ALA A 379 -10.11 19.47 -6.78
N TRP A 380 -9.73 18.88 -7.91
CA TRP A 380 -8.67 19.42 -8.75
C TRP A 380 -9.03 20.76 -9.39
N ASN A 381 -10.26 20.88 -9.89
CA ASN A 381 -10.76 22.13 -10.47
C ASN A 381 -10.82 23.23 -9.42
N TYR A 382 -11.28 22.92 -8.21
CA TYR A 382 -11.30 23.86 -7.09
C TYR A 382 -9.91 24.38 -6.73
N ILE A 383 -8.94 23.48 -6.57
CA ILE A 383 -7.55 23.83 -6.22
C ILE A 383 -6.98 24.76 -7.27
N ARG A 384 -7.12 24.43 -8.56
CA ARG A 384 -6.58 25.27 -9.64
C ARG A 384 -7.24 26.64 -9.70
N ALA A 385 -8.55 26.72 -9.50
CA ALA A 385 -9.30 27.98 -9.57
C ALA A 385 -9.03 28.91 -8.39
N ASN A 386 -8.69 28.36 -7.21
CA ASN A 386 -8.55 29.11 -5.96
C ASN A 386 -7.12 29.11 -5.39
N TYR A 387 -6.12 28.63 -6.14
CA TYR A 387 -4.78 28.42 -5.57
C TYR A 387 -4.15 29.71 -5.02
N ASP A 388 -4.35 30.83 -5.71
CA ASP A 388 -3.83 32.13 -5.23
C ASP A 388 -4.48 32.54 -3.90
N ASN A 389 -5.79 32.33 -3.74
CA ASN A 389 -6.49 32.57 -2.48
C ASN A 389 -5.96 31.65 -1.36
N LEU A 390 -5.72 30.37 -1.67
CA LEU A 390 -5.14 29.41 -0.72
C LEU A 390 -3.72 29.81 -0.30
N LEU A 391 -2.94 30.40 -1.22
CA LEU A 391 -1.61 30.93 -0.89
C LEU A 391 -1.69 32.17 -0.01
N GLU A 392 -2.65 33.06 -0.24
CA GLU A 392 -2.89 34.23 0.61
C GLU A 392 -3.35 33.82 2.02
N GLU A 393 -4.19 32.79 2.12
CA GLU A 393 -4.78 32.33 3.38
C GLU A 393 -3.81 31.50 4.25
N PHE A 394 -3.15 30.49 3.65
CA PHE A 394 -2.29 29.57 4.40
C PHE A 394 -0.81 29.98 4.38
N GLY A 395 -0.41 30.79 3.41
CA GLY A 395 0.97 31.19 3.19
C GLY A 395 1.74 30.24 2.28
N LEU A 396 2.66 30.82 1.50
CA LEU A 396 3.48 30.11 0.51
C LEU A 396 4.35 28.98 1.09
N ASP A 397 4.70 29.08 2.38
CA ASP A 397 5.56 28.14 3.08
C ASP A 397 4.80 27.06 3.87
N ASP A 398 3.46 26.98 3.74
CA ASP A 398 2.69 25.91 4.37
C ASP A 398 2.89 24.57 3.61
N PRO A 399 3.49 23.55 4.24
CA PRO A 399 3.75 22.26 3.60
C PRO A 399 2.46 21.50 3.24
N ARG A 400 1.33 21.80 3.89
CA ARG A 400 0.03 21.16 3.63
C ARG A 400 -0.48 21.44 2.22
N LEU A 401 -0.16 22.60 1.64
CA LEU A 401 -0.47 22.92 0.24
C LEU A 401 0.21 21.95 -0.73
N GLY A 402 1.44 21.53 -0.41
CA GLY A 402 2.16 20.52 -1.18
C GLY A 402 1.53 19.13 -1.04
N GLN A 403 1.18 18.74 0.18
CA GLN A 403 0.51 17.45 0.45
C GLN A 403 -0.86 17.37 -0.23
N MET A 404 -1.63 18.46 -0.24
CA MET A 404 -2.90 18.55 -0.94
C MET A 404 -2.78 18.23 -2.44
N VAL A 405 -1.72 18.73 -3.09
CA VAL A 405 -1.46 18.44 -4.51
C VAL A 405 -1.10 16.97 -4.72
N ILE A 406 -0.35 16.35 -3.79
CA ILE A 406 -0.07 14.91 -3.82
C ILE A 406 -1.38 14.11 -3.68
N ASP A 407 -2.23 14.48 -2.72
CA ASP A 407 -3.46 13.76 -2.42
C ASP A 407 -4.45 13.83 -3.60
N VAL A 408 -4.61 15.01 -4.21
CA VAL A 408 -5.52 15.20 -5.35
C VAL A 408 -5.04 14.50 -6.61
N SER A 409 -3.73 14.49 -6.87
CA SER A 409 -3.18 13.89 -8.09
C SER A 409 -2.83 12.41 -7.93
N SER A 410 -2.99 11.83 -6.74
CA SER A 410 -2.48 10.50 -6.39
C SER A 410 -2.98 9.38 -7.31
N THR A 411 -4.17 9.53 -7.87
CA THR A 411 -4.82 8.58 -8.79
C THR A 411 -4.76 9.00 -10.26
N PHE A 412 -4.19 10.16 -10.60
CA PHE A 412 -4.15 10.63 -11.98
C PHE A 412 -3.32 9.67 -12.84
N GLU A 413 -3.84 9.38 -14.02
CA GLU A 413 -3.35 8.30 -14.87
C GLU A 413 -3.42 8.63 -16.37
N THR A 414 -3.81 9.85 -16.75
CA THR A 414 -3.97 10.27 -18.16
C THR A 414 -2.95 11.34 -18.57
N GLU A 415 -2.65 11.42 -19.87
CA GLU A 415 -1.74 12.44 -20.41
C GLU A 415 -2.25 13.87 -20.18
N SER A 416 -3.57 14.10 -20.27
CA SER A 416 -4.18 15.42 -19.99
C SER A 416 -3.94 15.85 -18.55
N LEU A 417 -4.25 14.98 -17.58
CA LEU A 417 -4.05 15.29 -16.16
C LEU A 417 -2.57 15.50 -15.82
N ASN A 418 -1.67 14.74 -16.45
CA ASN A 418 -0.23 14.93 -16.28
C ASN A 418 0.24 16.30 -16.82
N TYR A 419 -0.26 16.70 -18.00
CA TYR A 419 0.04 18.01 -18.59
C TYR A 419 -0.55 19.16 -17.76
N GLU A 420 -1.79 19.01 -17.29
CA GLU A 420 -2.45 19.99 -16.41
C GLU A 420 -1.68 20.17 -15.10
N LEU A 421 -1.21 19.08 -14.48
CA LEU A 421 -0.39 19.15 -13.27
C LEU A 421 0.96 19.82 -13.55
N LEU A 422 1.63 19.49 -14.65
CA LEU A 422 2.88 20.14 -15.05
C LEU A 422 2.68 21.66 -15.25
N ASN A 423 1.64 22.05 -15.96
CA ASN A 423 1.29 23.46 -16.16
C ASN A 423 1.02 24.15 -14.82
N PHE A 424 0.23 23.53 -13.94
CA PHE A 424 -0.04 24.06 -12.61
C PHE A 424 1.24 24.28 -11.81
N ILE A 425 2.17 23.33 -11.80
CA ILE A 425 3.45 23.45 -11.07
C ILE A 425 4.31 24.58 -11.64
N THR A 426 4.35 24.72 -12.96
CA THR A 426 5.17 25.75 -13.64
C THR A 426 4.58 27.15 -13.58
N SER A 427 3.26 27.27 -13.44
CA SER A 427 2.54 28.54 -13.38
C SER A 427 2.39 29.11 -11.97
N THR A 428 2.72 28.34 -10.92
CA THR A 428 2.51 28.74 -9.52
C THR A 428 3.83 29.02 -8.81
N PRO A 429 3.88 29.96 -7.85
CA PRO A 429 5.12 30.36 -7.19
C PRO A 429 5.88 29.20 -6.53
N ASN A 430 7.21 29.33 -6.50
CA ASN A 430 8.08 28.40 -5.76
C ASN A 430 8.00 28.72 -4.27
N GLY A 431 7.72 27.71 -3.45
CA GLY A 431 7.60 27.79 -1.99
C GLY A 431 7.91 26.43 -1.35
N ALA A 432 7.64 26.27 -0.04
CA ALA A 432 7.87 25.01 0.67
C ALA A 432 7.15 23.80 0.04
N SER A 433 6.08 24.04 -0.74
CA SER A 433 5.31 23.02 -1.46
C SER A 433 5.99 22.45 -2.71
N LEU A 434 7.08 23.03 -3.22
CA LEU A 434 7.65 22.68 -4.53
C LEU A 434 8.09 21.22 -4.63
N ASN A 435 8.81 20.71 -3.62
CA ASN A 435 9.27 19.32 -3.61
C ASN A 435 8.09 18.33 -3.58
N ALA A 436 7.05 18.63 -2.81
CA ALA A 436 5.84 17.81 -2.76
C ALA A 436 5.12 17.80 -4.12
N ARG A 437 5.07 18.94 -4.81
CA ARG A 437 4.52 19.04 -6.17
C ARG A 437 5.32 18.24 -7.20
N TYR A 438 6.65 18.22 -7.12
CA TYR A 438 7.45 17.33 -7.99
C TYR A 438 7.20 15.85 -7.70
N ARG A 439 7.02 15.46 -6.43
CA ARG A 439 6.62 14.10 -6.07
C ARG A 439 5.23 13.74 -6.61
N ALA A 440 4.30 14.70 -6.61
CA ALA A 440 2.99 14.53 -7.22
C ALA A 440 3.14 14.22 -8.72
N LEU A 441 3.94 15.01 -9.45
CA LEU A 441 4.21 14.81 -10.87
C LEU A 441 4.88 13.44 -11.16
N GLU A 442 5.83 13.04 -10.31
CA GLU A 442 6.44 11.71 -10.37
C GLU A 442 5.40 10.59 -10.23
N LYS A 443 4.51 10.71 -9.24
CA LYS A 443 3.44 9.72 -9.00
C LYS A 443 2.50 9.60 -10.21
N VAL A 444 2.04 10.72 -10.78
CA VAL A 444 1.18 10.72 -11.98
C VAL A 444 1.90 10.08 -13.17
N SER A 445 3.17 10.42 -13.38
CA SER A 445 3.99 9.83 -14.45
C SER A 445 4.11 8.32 -14.29
N ILE A 446 4.34 7.83 -13.06
CA ILE A 446 4.41 6.39 -12.76
C ILE A 446 3.07 5.70 -13.04
N ASN A 447 1.95 6.27 -12.57
CA ASN A 447 0.62 5.70 -12.80
C ASN A 447 0.31 5.58 -14.31
N LEU A 448 0.56 6.64 -15.07
CA LEU A 448 0.38 6.68 -16.53
C LEU A 448 1.22 5.60 -17.23
N LEU A 449 2.51 5.53 -16.92
CA LEU A 449 3.43 4.56 -17.51
C LEU A 449 3.05 3.12 -17.15
N TRP A 450 2.68 2.90 -15.89
CA TRP A 450 2.25 1.59 -15.41
C TRP A 450 0.99 1.14 -16.13
N LEU A 451 -0.05 1.97 -16.19
CA LEU A 451 -1.30 1.63 -16.86
C LEU A 451 -1.07 1.31 -18.34
N ARG A 452 -0.28 2.15 -19.04
CA ARG A 452 0.07 1.95 -20.46
C ARG A 452 0.80 0.64 -20.72
N LYS A 453 1.72 0.24 -19.84
CA LYS A 453 2.56 -0.96 -20.03
C LYS A 453 1.91 -2.24 -19.54
N LYS A 454 1.09 -2.16 -18.48
CA LYS A 454 0.65 -3.33 -17.71
C LYS A 454 -0.83 -3.67 -17.87
N SER A 455 -1.65 -2.79 -18.45
CA SER A 455 -3.09 -3.05 -18.63
C SER A 455 -3.38 -4.42 -19.25
N GLN A 456 -2.75 -4.74 -20.39
CA GLN A 456 -2.94 -6.02 -21.08
C GLN A 456 -2.47 -7.21 -20.24
N GLU A 457 -1.30 -7.10 -19.63
CA GLU A 457 -0.71 -8.15 -18.78
C GLU A 457 -1.59 -8.44 -17.56
N ILE A 458 -2.18 -7.40 -16.94
CA ILE A 458 -3.12 -7.53 -15.83
C ILE A 458 -4.39 -8.25 -16.29
N MET A 459 -4.98 -7.86 -17.42
CA MET A 459 -6.18 -8.53 -17.95
C MET A 459 -5.93 -10.01 -18.21
N GLU A 460 -4.80 -10.36 -18.83
CA GLU A 460 -4.43 -11.75 -19.09
C GLU A 460 -4.17 -12.54 -17.81
N ALA A 461 -3.41 -11.98 -16.87
CA ALA A 461 -3.04 -12.67 -15.63
C ALA A 461 -4.22 -12.88 -14.67
N PHE A 462 -5.10 -11.90 -14.53
CA PHE A 462 -6.25 -11.96 -13.63
C PHE A 462 -7.50 -12.58 -14.28
N GLY A 463 -7.63 -12.58 -15.61
CA GLY A 463 -8.74 -13.22 -16.32
C GLY A 463 -8.56 -14.71 -16.60
N SER A 464 -7.31 -15.18 -16.71
CA SER A 464 -6.96 -16.60 -16.94
C SER A 464 -7.46 -17.62 -15.89
N PRO A 465 -7.53 -17.31 -14.58
CA PRO A 465 -7.83 -18.30 -13.53
C PRO A 465 -9.21 -18.96 -13.63
N ARG A 466 -10.16 -18.36 -14.36
CA ARG A 466 -11.43 -19.02 -14.73
C ARG A 466 -11.24 -20.34 -15.48
N LYS A 467 -10.08 -20.61 -16.10
CA LYS A 467 -9.82 -21.87 -16.81
C LYS A 467 -9.19 -22.97 -15.95
N ASN A 468 -8.52 -22.62 -14.85
CA ASN A 468 -7.72 -23.59 -14.08
C ASN A 468 -8.24 -23.84 -12.65
N ILE A 469 -9.06 -22.95 -12.09
CA ILE A 469 -9.66 -23.14 -10.74
C ILE A 469 -10.85 -24.13 -10.76
N PHE A 470 -11.41 -24.41 -11.95
CA PHE A 470 -12.52 -25.34 -12.16
C PHE A 470 -12.09 -26.75 -12.63
N ILE A 471 -10.83 -27.15 -12.42
CA ILE A 471 -10.34 -28.51 -12.73
C ILE A 471 -9.94 -29.23 -11.44
#